data_AF-A0A1C7PBT1-F1
#
_entry.id   AF-A0A1C7PBT1-F1
#
_cell.length_a   1.000
_cell.length_b   1.000
_cell.length_c   1.000
_cell.angle_alpha   90.00
_cell.angle_beta   90.00
_cell.angle_gamma   90.00
#
_symmetry.space_group_name_H-M   'P 1'
#
loop_
_entity.id
_entity.type
_entity.pdbx_description
1 polymer ?
#
loop_
_entity_poly.entity_id
_entity_poly.type
_entity_poly.pdbx_seq_one_letter_code
_entity_poly.pdbx_strand_id
1 'polypeptide(L)'
;MNTSLNPDIVRLTQELCNALAQDQKVISAKARIGLFFQNAEATKLFQEVNSYGEELRNKHLAGMPPTEEEISKFDKLREAVVSNELARGFLESRQQIDEILGTISQFIGMSIDLGRAPSLEEVEEARKQSMSSSCSCGGDCGCDGECGDDCDCKDGGDCKCSH
;
A
#
# COMPACT_ATOMS: atom_id res chain seq x y z
N MET A 1 -17.33 23.17 10.16
CA MET A 1 -18.31 22.97 9.06
C MET A 1 -18.87 21.58 9.24
N ASN A 2 -20.19 21.42 9.41
CA ASN A 2 -20.81 20.11 9.51
C ASN A 2 -21.05 19.61 8.08
N THR A 3 -20.09 18.86 7.55
CA THR A 3 -20.17 18.31 6.19
C THR A 3 -21.03 17.05 6.25
N SER A 4 -22.36 17.21 6.41
CA SER A 4 -23.26 16.08 6.23
C SER A 4 -23.23 15.70 4.75
N LEU A 5 -22.87 14.44 4.46
CA LEU A 5 -22.98 13.88 3.12
C LEU A 5 -24.43 13.98 2.63
N ASN A 6 -24.62 14.19 1.33
CA ASN A 6 -25.93 14.13 0.70
C ASN A 6 -26.58 12.77 1.02
N PRO A 7 -27.86 12.71 1.45
CA PRO A 7 -28.55 11.45 1.74
C PRO A 7 -28.49 10.42 0.60
N ASP A 8 -28.48 10.86 -0.67
CA ASP A 8 -28.35 9.96 -1.81
C ASP A 8 -26.96 9.32 -1.88
N ILE A 9 -25.90 10.09 -1.56
CA ILE A 9 -24.54 9.56 -1.47
C ILE A 9 -24.44 8.56 -0.32
N VAL A 10 -25.04 8.86 0.84
CA VAL A 10 -25.07 7.94 1.98
C VAL A 10 -25.74 6.62 1.60
N ARG A 11 -26.88 6.65 0.90
CA ARG A 11 -27.58 5.44 0.44
C ARG A 11 -26.70 4.61 -0.52
N LEU A 12 -26.08 5.25 -1.52
CA LEU A 12 -25.20 4.56 -2.47
C LEU A 12 -23.95 3.98 -1.79
N THR A 13 -23.38 4.69 -0.82
CA THR A 13 -22.27 4.17 -0.02
C THR A 13 -22.70 2.96 0.82
N GLN A 14 -23.89 2.97 1.41
CA GLN A 14 -24.43 1.81 2.13
C GLN A 14 -24.64 0.61 1.20
N GLU A 15 -25.13 0.83 -0.01
CA GLU A 15 -25.27 -0.22 -1.04
C GLU A 15 -23.91 -0.82 -1.41
N LEU A 16 -22.89 0.02 -1.63
CA LEU A 16 -21.52 -0.43 -1.87
C LEU A 16 -20.97 -1.24 -0.69
N CYS A 17 -21.14 -0.77 0.55
CA CYS A 17 -20.70 -1.49 1.74
C CYS A 17 -21.37 -2.87 1.87
N ASN A 18 -22.67 -2.96 1.58
CA ASN A 18 -23.40 -4.23 1.60
C ASN A 18 -22.91 -5.18 0.50
N ALA A 19 -22.64 -4.68 -0.71
CA ALA A 19 -22.06 -5.46 -1.79
C ALA A 19 -20.68 -6.01 -1.40
N LEU A 20 -19.81 -5.19 -0.81
CA LEU A 20 -18.50 -5.62 -0.31
C LEU A 20 -18.59 -6.68 0.78
N ALA A 21 -19.55 -6.54 1.70
CA ALA A 21 -19.75 -7.51 2.76
C ALA A 21 -20.18 -8.90 2.24
N GLN A 22 -20.80 -8.95 1.05
CA GLN A 22 -21.24 -10.17 0.39
C GLN A 22 -20.22 -10.72 -0.63
N ASP A 23 -19.18 -9.95 -0.95
CA ASP A 23 -18.14 -10.37 -1.89
C ASP A 23 -17.35 -11.55 -1.33
N GLN A 24 -17.26 -12.63 -2.11
CA GLN A 24 -16.59 -13.86 -1.69
C GLN A 24 -15.10 -13.68 -1.40
N LYS A 25 -14.41 -12.75 -2.08
CA LYS A 25 -13.01 -12.42 -1.80
C LYS A 25 -12.89 -11.77 -0.43
N VAL A 26 -13.79 -10.84 -0.09
CA VAL A 26 -13.81 -10.17 1.22
C VAL A 26 -14.15 -11.17 2.33
N ILE A 27 -15.15 -12.02 2.13
CA ILE A 27 -15.53 -13.06 3.10
C ILE A 27 -14.38 -14.04 3.34
N SER A 28 -13.75 -14.53 2.26
CA SER A 28 -12.63 -15.47 2.34
C SER A 28 -11.41 -14.86 3.02
N ALA A 29 -11.06 -13.61 2.67
CA ALA A 29 -9.97 -12.88 3.30
C ALA A 29 -10.22 -12.68 4.80
N LYS A 30 -11.44 -12.28 5.18
CA LYS A 30 -11.84 -12.14 6.59
C LYS A 30 -11.76 -13.46 7.35
N ALA A 31 -12.16 -14.58 6.74
CA ALA A 31 -12.07 -15.90 7.36
C ALA A 31 -10.60 -16.30 7.61
N ARG A 32 -9.71 -16.10 6.63
CA ARG A 32 -8.27 -16.36 6.77
C ARG A 32 -7.63 -15.50 7.86
N ILE A 33 -7.98 -14.22 7.92
CA ILE A 33 -7.56 -13.31 9.00
C ILE A 33 -8.06 -13.83 10.35
N GLY A 34 -9.31 -14.27 10.42
CA GLY A 34 -9.89 -14.86 11.64
C GLY A 34 -9.18 -16.13 12.10
N LEU A 35 -8.76 -17.00 11.18
CA LEU A 35 -7.98 -18.20 11.49
C LEU A 35 -6.59 -17.88 12.01
N PHE A 36 -5.95 -16.85 11.46
CA PHE A 36 -4.64 -16.38 11.93
C PHE A 36 -4.71 -15.93 13.40
N PHE A 37 -5.70 -15.11 13.78
CA PHE A 37 -5.86 -14.65 15.17
C PHE A 37 -6.21 -15.77 16.16
N GLN A 38 -6.73 -16.90 15.68
CA GLN A 38 -6.98 -18.08 16.52
C GLN A 38 -5.71 -18.90 16.76
N ASN A 39 -4.65 -18.70 15.98
CA ASN A 39 -3.38 -19.38 16.17
C ASN A 39 -2.39 -18.49 16.95
N ALA A 40 -2.16 -18.86 18.21
CA ALA A 40 -1.28 -18.12 19.12
C ALA A 40 0.20 -18.12 18.69
N GLU A 41 0.67 -19.15 18.00
CA GLU A 41 2.05 -19.25 17.51
C GLU A 41 2.29 -18.29 16.35
N ALA A 42 1.43 -18.34 15.33
CA ALA A 42 1.49 -17.45 14.17
C ALA A 42 1.32 -15.98 14.58
N THR A 43 0.41 -15.70 15.52
CA THR A 43 0.21 -14.35 16.05
C THR A 43 1.44 -13.84 16.79
N LYS A 44 2.09 -14.67 17.62
CA LYS A 44 3.32 -14.29 18.34
C LYS A 44 4.49 -14.04 17.39
N LEU A 45 4.72 -14.92 16.41
CA LEU A 45 5.74 -14.74 15.38
C LEU A 45 5.57 -13.41 14.67
N PHE A 46 4.34 -13.10 14.24
CA PHE A 46 4.04 -11.84 13.57
C PHE A 46 4.24 -10.61 14.46
N GLN A 47 3.88 -10.70 15.75
CA GLN A 47 4.12 -9.63 16.72
C GLN A 47 5.62 -9.37 16.91
N GLU A 48 6.43 -10.42 17.04
CA GLU A 48 7.88 -10.32 17.21
C GLU A 48 8.56 -9.69 15.99
N VAL A 49 8.14 -10.08 14.78
CA VAL A 49 8.65 -9.48 13.54
C VAL A 49 8.29 -7.99 13.45
N ASN A 50 7.07 -7.62 13.81
CA ASN A 50 6.65 -6.22 13.79
C ASN A 50 7.38 -5.38 14.85
N SER A 51 7.50 -5.88 16.08
CA SER A 51 8.23 -5.16 17.14
C SER A 51 9.69 -4.96 16.77
N TYR A 52 10.33 -6.02 16.25
CA TYR A 52 11.74 -5.94 15.87
C TYR A 52 11.93 -5.05 14.64
N GLY A 53 11.04 -5.12 13.65
CA GLY A 53 11.05 -4.22 12.49
C GLY A 53 10.90 -2.74 12.88
N GLU A 54 10.01 -2.44 13.83
CA GLU A 54 9.84 -1.08 14.37
C GLU A 54 11.09 -0.60 15.13
N GLU A 55 11.74 -1.46 15.91
CA GLU A 55 13.01 -1.15 16.56
C GLU A 55 14.10 -0.79 15.54
N LEU A 56 14.23 -1.59 14.47
CA LEU A 56 15.22 -1.32 13.41
C LEU A 56 14.89 -0.04 12.64
N ARG A 57 13.62 0.22 12.34
CA ARG A 57 13.16 1.47 11.73
C ARG A 57 13.50 2.68 12.60
N ASN A 58 13.27 2.59 13.91
CA ASN A 58 13.58 3.65 14.86
C ASN A 58 15.09 3.90 14.98
N LYS A 59 15.91 2.84 14.99
CA LYS A 59 17.38 2.97 14.95
C LYS A 59 17.86 3.68 13.69
N HIS A 60 17.33 3.27 12.55
CA HIS A 60 17.66 3.90 11.27
C HIS A 60 17.30 5.40 11.26
N LEU A 61 16.10 5.76 11.74
CA LEU A 61 15.67 7.15 11.89
C LEU A 61 16.52 7.95 12.90
N ALA A 62 17.07 7.28 13.91
CA ALA A 62 18.02 7.87 14.87
C ALA A 62 19.45 8.01 14.31
N GLY A 63 19.68 7.71 13.03
CA GLY A 63 20.98 7.79 12.38
C GLY A 63 21.94 6.65 12.76
N MET A 64 21.44 5.60 13.40
CA MET A 64 22.20 4.40 13.71
C MET A 64 21.83 3.30 12.72
N PRO A 65 22.64 3.03 11.68
CA PRO A 65 22.35 1.96 10.74
C PRO A 65 22.29 0.61 11.48
N PRO A 66 21.30 -0.24 11.19
CA PRO A 66 21.22 -1.59 11.74
C PRO A 66 22.51 -2.38 11.48
N THR A 67 22.93 -3.21 12.44
CA THR A 67 24.08 -4.09 12.22
C THR A 67 23.70 -5.28 11.33
N GLU A 68 24.69 -5.92 10.70
CA GLU A 68 24.46 -7.11 9.86
C GLU A 68 23.83 -8.27 10.65
N GLU A 69 24.18 -8.39 11.94
CA GLU A 69 23.62 -9.38 12.86
C GLU A 69 22.13 -9.13 13.11
N GLU A 70 21.74 -7.86 13.23
CA GLU A 70 20.35 -7.44 13.42
C GLU A 70 19.52 -7.68 12.16
N ILE A 71 20.09 -7.35 11.00
CA ILE A 71 19.47 -7.64 9.71
C ILE A 71 19.27 -9.14 9.53
N SER A 72 20.30 -9.95 9.80
CA SER A 72 20.21 -11.42 9.72
C SER A 72 19.15 -12.00 10.66
N LYS A 73 19.01 -11.45 11.87
CA LYS A 73 17.97 -11.86 12.82
C LYS A 73 16.58 -11.51 12.29
N PHE A 74 16.41 -10.33 11.71
CA PHE A 74 15.14 -9.92 11.10
C PHE A 74 14.76 -10.79 9.91
N ASP A 75 15.72 -11.13 9.04
CA ASP A 75 15.47 -11.98 7.88
C ASP A 75 15.01 -13.38 8.28
N LYS A 76 15.63 -13.99 9.30
CA LYS A 76 15.18 -15.28 9.85
C LYS A 76 13.75 -15.22 10.41
N LEU A 77 13.43 -14.14 11.11
CA LEU A 77 12.08 -13.90 11.64
C LEU A 77 11.06 -13.73 10.49
N ARG A 78 11.41 -13.00 9.43
CA ARG A 78 10.57 -12.87 8.23
C ARG A 78 10.38 -14.20 7.52
N GLU A 79 11.43 -14.99 7.37
CA GLU A 79 11.36 -16.32 6.75
C GLU A 79 10.46 -17.26 7.57
N ALA A 80 10.50 -17.19 8.90
CA ALA A 80 9.59 -17.92 9.78
C ALA A 80 8.12 -17.51 9.59
N VAL A 81 7.84 -16.22 9.34
CA VAL A 81 6.48 -15.75 9.01
C VAL A 81 6.03 -16.23 7.63
N VAL A 82 6.90 -16.15 6.62
CA VAL A 82 6.55 -16.53 5.24
C VAL A 82 6.38 -18.05 5.09
N SER A 83 7.13 -18.85 5.86
CA SER A 83 7.01 -20.31 5.88
C SER A 83 5.77 -20.81 6.62
N ASN A 84 5.19 -20.01 7.52
CA ASN A 84 3.95 -20.35 8.21
C ASN A 84 2.73 -20.04 7.33
N GLU A 85 1.99 -21.08 6.92
CA GLU A 85 0.83 -20.93 6.02
C GLU A 85 -0.25 -19.98 6.54
N LEU A 86 -0.47 -19.93 7.86
CA LEU A 86 -1.47 -19.04 8.45
C LEU A 86 -1.02 -17.59 8.43
N ALA A 87 0.27 -17.33 8.69
CA ALA A 87 0.81 -15.98 8.66
C ALA A 87 0.95 -15.46 7.22
N ARG A 88 1.36 -16.31 6.27
CA ARG A 88 1.30 -15.99 4.84
C ARG A 88 -0.13 -15.72 4.38
N GLY A 89 -1.07 -16.59 4.74
CA GLY A 89 -2.49 -16.42 4.40
C GLY A 89 -3.08 -15.13 4.96
N PHE A 90 -2.66 -14.72 6.16
CA PHE A 90 -3.01 -13.42 6.74
C PHE A 90 -2.46 -12.24 5.92
N LEU A 91 -1.18 -12.27 5.57
CA LEU A 91 -0.53 -11.22 4.77
C LEU A 91 -1.19 -11.06 3.39
N GLU A 92 -1.42 -12.16 2.69
CA GLU A 92 -2.11 -12.17 1.38
C GLU A 92 -3.54 -11.64 1.51
N SER A 93 -4.27 -12.05 2.56
CA SER A 93 -5.65 -11.60 2.77
C SER A 93 -5.72 -10.11 3.10
N ARG A 94 -4.76 -9.60 3.86
CA ARG A 94 -4.65 -8.16 4.14
C ARG A 94 -4.35 -7.38 2.87
N GLN A 95 -3.36 -7.82 2.09
CA GLN A 95 -3.02 -7.21 0.80
C GLN A 95 -4.23 -7.19 -0.14
N GLN A 96 -5.00 -8.28 -0.19
CA GLN A 96 -6.20 -8.37 -1.02
C GLN A 96 -7.27 -7.36 -0.59
N ILE A 97 -7.50 -7.18 0.71
CA ILE A 97 -8.43 -6.16 1.22
C ILE A 97 -7.93 -4.76 0.88
N ASP A 98 -6.64 -4.50 1.09
CA ASP A 98 -6.01 -3.21 0.79
C ASP A 98 -6.11 -2.88 -0.71
N GLU A 99 -5.94 -3.86 -1.61
CA GLU A 99 -6.11 -3.68 -3.06
C GLU A 99 -7.56 -3.35 -3.44
N ILE A 100 -8.53 -4.04 -2.84
CA ILE A 100 -9.97 -3.76 -3.06
C ILE A 100 -10.29 -2.32 -2.61
N LEU A 101 -9.88 -1.95 -1.40
CA LEU A 101 -10.13 -0.61 -0.86
C LEU A 101 -9.40 0.48 -1.63
N GLY A 102 -8.16 0.21 -2.06
CA GLY A 102 -7.37 1.11 -2.90
C GLY A 102 -8.05 1.36 -4.24
N THR A 103 -8.53 0.30 -4.88
CA THR A 103 -9.28 0.39 -6.15
C THR A 103 -10.54 1.24 -5.99
N ILE A 104 -11.33 1.00 -4.95
CA ILE A 104 -12.56 1.77 -4.69
C ILE A 104 -12.25 3.24 -4.40
N SER A 105 -11.21 3.49 -3.62
CA SER A 105 -10.76 4.86 -3.33
C SER A 105 -10.33 5.59 -4.59
N GLN A 106 -9.69 4.87 -5.52
CA GLN A 106 -9.32 5.40 -6.83
C GLN A 106 -10.57 5.75 -7.66
N PHE A 107 -11.57 4.87 -7.75
CA PHE A 107 -12.86 5.17 -8.40
C PHE A 107 -13.51 6.43 -7.84
N ILE A 108 -13.53 6.57 -6.51
CA ILE A 108 -14.13 7.73 -5.84
C ILE A 108 -13.32 9.00 -6.12
N GLY A 109 -11.99 8.94 -5.99
CA GLY A 109 -11.10 10.08 -6.26
C GLY A 109 -11.26 10.60 -7.69
N MET A 110 -11.17 9.71 -8.68
CA MET A 110 -11.37 10.09 -10.08
C MET A 110 -12.77 10.62 -10.36
N SER A 111 -13.80 10.13 -9.66
CA SER A 111 -15.16 10.66 -9.83
C SER A 111 -15.27 12.12 -9.38
N ILE A 112 -14.53 12.48 -8.34
CA ILE A 112 -14.46 13.86 -7.83
C ILE A 112 -13.68 14.74 -8.81
N ASP A 113 -12.54 14.26 -9.30
CA ASP A 113 -11.68 15.02 -10.22
C ASP A 113 -12.34 15.23 -11.61
N LEU A 114 -13.03 14.22 -12.13
CA LEU A 114 -13.67 14.26 -13.45
C LEU A 114 -15.08 14.87 -13.42
N GLY A 115 -15.73 14.92 -12.24
CA GLY A 115 -17.14 15.30 -12.09
C GLY A 115 -18.13 14.29 -12.71
N ARG A 116 -17.66 13.09 -13.08
CA ARG A 116 -18.45 11.96 -13.61
C ARG A 116 -17.88 10.64 -13.13
N ALA A 117 -18.64 9.55 -13.23
CA ALA A 117 -18.09 8.21 -12.97
C ALA A 117 -16.98 7.88 -14.00
N PRO A 118 -15.82 7.38 -13.55
CA PRO A 118 -14.75 6.92 -14.45
C PRO A 118 -15.14 5.60 -15.11
N SER A 119 -14.62 5.36 -16.31
CA SER A 119 -14.72 4.07 -16.97
C SER A 119 -13.75 3.05 -16.35
N LEU A 120 -13.98 1.76 -16.57
CA LEU A 120 -13.08 0.70 -16.09
C LEU A 120 -11.67 0.84 -16.66
N GLU A 121 -11.55 1.24 -17.93
CA GLU A 121 -10.25 1.45 -18.59
C GLU A 121 -9.47 2.61 -17.96
N GLU A 122 -10.15 3.74 -17.66
CA GLU A 122 -9.52 4.89 -17.01
C GLU A 122 -8.96 4.54 -15.63
N VAL A 123 -9.67 3.68 -14.89
CA VAL A 123 -9.22 3.20 -13.57
C VAL A 123 -8.01 2.29 -13.70
N GLU A 124 -8.05 1.35 -14.65
CA GLU A 124 -6.93 0.45 -14.88
C GLU A 124 -5.68 1.19 -15.34
N GLU A 125 -5.83 2.21 -16.19
CA GLU A 125 -4.74 3.06 -16.64
C GLU A 125 -4.16 3.88 -15.48
N ALA A 126 -5.01 4.53 -14.69
CA ALA A 126 -4.57 5.27 -13.50
C ALA A 126 -3.87 4.35 -12.49
N ARG A 127 -4.32 3.09 -12.37
CA ARG A 127 -3.66 2.08 -11.52
C ARG A 127 -2.28 1.71 -12.07
N LYS A 128 -2.15 1.51 -13.38
CA LYS A 128 -0.84 1.26 -14.03
C LYS A 128 0.10 2.45 -13.83
N GLN A 129 -0.42 3.68 -13.96
CA GLN A 129 0.35 4.90 -13.72
C GLN A 129 0.81 4.99 -12.26
N SER A 130 -0.05 4.69 -11.28
CA SER A 130 0.34 4.65 -9.86
C SER A 130 1.37 3.56 -9.54
N MET A 131 1.37 2.44 -10.27
CA MET A 131 2.36 1.38 -10.14
C MET A 131 3.70 1.76 -10.80
N SER A 132 3.67 2.49 -11.93
CA SER A 132 4.88 3.08 -12.54
C SER A 132 5.45 4.26 -11.75
N SER A 133 4.63 4.91 -10.93
CA SER A 133 5.07 5.93 -9.96
C SER A 133 5.58 5.34 -8.64
N SER A 134 5.61 4.00 -8.48
CA SER A 134 6.24 3.34 -7.34
C SER A 134 7.76 3.14 -7.48
N CYS A 135 8.37 3.77 -8.49
CA CYS A 135 9.75 4.22 -8.34
C CYS A 135 9.81 5.18 -7.14
N SER A 136 10.13 4.59 -5.99
CA SER A 136 10.48 5.24 -4.74
C SER A 136 11.73 6.11 -4.91
N CYS A 137 11.63 7.19 -5.68
CA CYS A 137 12.40 8.39 -5.48
C CYS A 137 11.63 9.24 -4.46
N GLY A 138 11.71 8.83 -3.19
CA GLY A 138 11.56 9.76 -2.09
C GLY A 138 12.70 10.76 -2.20
N GLY A 139 12.43 11.87 -2.87
CA GLY A 139 13.41 12.91 -3.12
C GLY A 139 12.65 14.13 -3.58
N ASP A 140 12.57 15.12 -2.69
CA ASP A 140 12.55 16.52 -3.06
C ASP A 140 13.36 16.70 -4.34
N CYS A 141 12.75 17.19 -5.42
CA CYS A 141 13.48 17.61 -6.61
C CYS A 141 14.23 18.91 -6.29
N GLY A 142 15.17 18.82 -5.34
CA GLY A 142 16.25 19.76 -5.15
C GLY A 142 17.27 19.50 -6.24
N CYS A 143 17.22 20.32 -7.28
CA CYS A 143 18.30 20.44 -8.24
C CYS A 143 19.53 21.03 -7.53
N ASP A 144 20.32 20.20 -6.87
CA ASP A 144 21.65 20.56 -6.39
C ASP A 144 22.67 19.57 -6.96
N GLY A 145 23.21 19.98 -8.11
CA GLY A 145 24.55 19.70 -8.63
C GLY A 145 25.14 18.30 -8.45
N GLU A 146 24.94 17.45 -9.46
CA GLU A 146 25.98 16.71 -10.22
C GLU A 146 25.26 15.64 -11.05
N CYS A 147 24.84 16.01 -12.26
CA CYS A 147 24.27 15.08 -13.24
C CYS A 147 25.43 14.40 -13.99
N GLY A 148 25.48 13.06 -13.95
CA GLY A 148 26.40 12.26 -14.78
C GLY A 148 26.09 12.38 -16.27
N ASP A 149 27.11 12.10 -17.10
CA ASP A 149 27.30 12.35 -18.54
C ASP A 149 26.18 12.01 -19.56
N ASP A 150 24.99 11.59 -19.15
CA ASP A 150 23.86 11.27 -20.05
C ASP A 150 22.57 12.07 -19.74
N CYS A 151 22.72 13.31 -19.26
CA CYS A 151 21.61 14.24 -19.02
C CYS A 151 21.87 15.58 -19.72
N ASP A 152 21.35 15.74 -20.95
CA ASP A 152 21.43 16.97 -21.75
C ASP A 152 20.41 17.99 -21.23
N CYS A 153 20.75 18.69 -20.14
CA CYS A 153 19.95 19.80 -19.61
C CYS A 153 20.20 21.06 -20.45
N LYS A 154 19.50 21.20 -21.59
CA LYS A 154 19.43 22.48 -22.31
C LYS A 154 18.52 23.45 -21.58
N ASP A 155 19.15 24.45 -20.97
CA ASP A 155 18.65 25.77 -20.61
C ASP A 155 17.15 25.89 -20.29
N GLY A 156 16.86 25.79 -18.99
CA GLY A 156 15.79 26.55 -18.33
C GLY A 156 14.38 26.38 -18.89
N GLY A 157 13.71 25.29 -18.49
CA GLY A 157 12.25 25.16 -18.56
C GLY A 157 11.79 23.80 -19.11
N ASP A 158 11.05 23.08 -18.26
CA ASP A 158 10.27 21.88 -18.57
C ASP A 158 11.05 20.57 -18.84
N CYS A 159 11.17 19.75 -17.78
CA CYS A 159 11.42 18.31 -17.93
C CYS A 159 10.19 17.65 -18.57
N LYS A 160 10.23 17.40 -19.88
CA LYS A 160 9.29 16.48 -20.54
C LYS A 160 9.83 15.06 -20.52
N CYS A 161 9.15 14.18 -19.81
CA CYS A 161 9.30 12.73 -20.01
C CYS A 161 8.72 12.37 -21.39
N SER A 162 9.57 11.95 -22.33
CA SER A 162 9.11 11.36 -23.58
C SER A 162 8.75 9.88 -23.35
N HIS A 163 7.64 9.50 -23.97
CA HIS A 163 6.93 8.23 -23.86
C HIS A 163 7.73 7.01 -24.31
#